data_AF-A0A529KDU8-F1
#
_entry.id   AF-A0A529KDU8-F1
#
_cell.length_a   1.000
_cell.length_b   1.000
_cell.length_c   1.000
_cell.angle_alpha   90.00
_cell.angle_beta   90.00
_cell.angle_gamma   90.00
#
_symmetry.space_group_name_H-M   'P 1'
#
loop_
_entity.id
_entity.type
_entity.pdbx_description
1 polymer ?
#
loop_
_entity_poly.entity_id
_entity_poly.type
_entity_poly.pdbx_seq_one_letter_code
_entity_poly.pdbx_strand_id
1 'polypeptide(L)' 'IVLWQRLIAFELMAAAQAVDLRDGLTLAPGTAGIHAAVRALVAPLKEDRALGIDAEALYAALATGTWLP' A
#
# COMPACT_ATOMS: atom_id res chain seq x y z
N ILE A 1 -10.14 -4.40 -19.29
CA ILE A 1 -9.40 -4.73 -18.05
C ILE A 1 -8.40 -3.60 -17.81
N VAL A 2 -8.49 -2.92 -16.68
CA VAL A 2 -7.65 -1.76 -16.37
C VAL A 2 -6.42 -2.25 -15.60
N LEU A 3 -5.48 -2.89 -16.30
CA LEU A 3 -4.32 -3.59 -15.70
C LEU A 3 -3.44 -2.68 -14.83
N TRP A 4 -3.45 -1.37 -15.09
CA TRP A 4 -2.60 -0.43 -14.38
C TRP A 4 -2.94 -0.29 -12.89
N GLN A 5 -4.21 -0.44 -12.49
CA GLN A 5 -4.59 -0.32 -11.07
C GLN A 5 -3.97 -1.44 -10.22
N ARG A 6 -3.83 -2.64 -10.78
CA ARG A 6 -3.15 -3.76 -10.12
C ARG A 6 -1.65 -3.50 -10.00
N LEU A 7 -1.03 -2.94 -11.04
CA LEU A 7 0.38 -2.52 -10.98
C LEU A 7 0.59 -1.49 -9.87
N ILE A 8 -0.28 -0.48 -9.78
CA ILE A 8 -0.22 0.55 -8.74
C ILE A 8 -0.44 -0.05 -7.34
N ALA A 9 -1.29 -1.07 -7.18
CA ALA A 9 -1.45 -1.76 -5.90
C ALA A 9 -0.12 -2.40 -5.44
N PHE A 10 0.57 -3.12 -6.33
CA PHE A 10 1.88 -3.70 -6.02
C PHE A 10 2.93 -2.64 -5.71
N GLU A 11 2.96 -1.55 -6.49
CA GLU A 11 3.90 -0.44 -6.28
C GLU A 11 3.67 0.25 -4.94
N LEU A 12 2.42 0.51 -4.55
CA LEU A 12 2.07 1.10 -3.26
C LEU A 12 2.44 0.19 -2.08
N MET A 13 2.25 -1.12 -2.20
CA MET A 13 2.69 -2.08 -1.17
C MET A 13 4.22 -2.04 -0.99
N ALA A 14 4.96 -2.05 -2.10
CA ALA A 14 6.42 -1.98 -2.08
C ALA A 14 6.91 -0.63 -1.52
N ALA A 15 6.30 0.48 -1.92
CA ALA A 15 6.63 1.82 -1.42
C ALA A 15 6.35 1.95 0.07
N ALA A 16 5.20 1.45 0.56
CA ALA A 16 4.88 1.48 1.98
C ALA A 16 5.88 0.66 2.80
N GLN A 17 6.32 -0.49 2.28
CA GLN A 17 7.35 -1.29 2.94
C GLN A 17 8.70 -0.58 2.95
N ALA A 18 9.08 0.09 1.86
CA ALA A 18 10.32 0.87 1.80
C ALA A 18 10.32 2.04 2.80
N VAL A 19 9.15 2.66 3.03
CA VAL A 19 8.98 3.67 4.09
C VAL A 19 9.20 3.04 5.47
N ASP A 20 8.59 1.90 5.77
CA ASP A 20 8.70 1.25 7.08
C ASP A 20 10.13 0.84 7.42
N LEU A 21 10.91 0.45 6.41
CA LEU A 21 12.30 0.03 6.57
C LEU A 21 13.28 1.21 6.67
N ARG A 22 12.84 2.44 6.39
CA ARG A 22 13.72 3.60 6.35
C ARG A 22 13.63 4.38 7.66
N ASP A 23 14.59 4.13 8.54
CA ASP A 23 14.75 4.87 9.78
C ASP A 23 14.96 6.39 9.55
N GLY A 24 14.35 7.19 10.43
CA GLY A 24 14.49 8.65 10.42
C GLY A 24 13.78 9.38 9.27
N LEU A 25 13.01 8.68 8.44
CA LEU A 25 12.22 9.32 7.39
C LEU A 25 10.99 10.03 7.99
N THR A 26 10.84 11.32 7.69
CA THR A 26 9.59 12.06 7.95
C THR A 26 8.86 12.27 6.63
N LEU A 27 7.66 11.70 6.51
CA LEU A 27 6.82 11.88 5.33
C LEU A 27 6.11 13.23 5.34
N ALA A 28 5.87 13.79 4.15
CA ALA A 28 4.97 14.92 3.98
C ALA A 28 3.52 14.48 4.30
N PRO A 29 2.62 15.40 4.72
CA PRO A 29 1.27 15.03 5.16
C PRO A 29 0.49 14.17 4.15
N GLY A 30 0.56 14.49 2.86
CA GLY A 30 -0.14 13.73 1.82
C GLY A 30 0.39 12.29 1.68
N THR A 31 1.70 12.10 1.66
CA THR A 31 2.30 10.76 1.55
C THR A 31 2.19 9.97 2.85
N ALA A 32 2.19 10.65 4.00
CA ALA A 32 1.89 10.03 5.29
C ALA A 32 0.46 9.47 5.34
N GLY A 33 -0.53 10.23 4.82
CA GLY A 33 -1.91 9.75 4.71
C GLY A 33 -2.04 8.53 3.79
N ILE A 34 -1.37 8.55 2.64
CA ILE A 34 -1.33 7.42 1.70
C ILE A 34 -0.68 6.18 2.34
N HIS A 35 0.46 6.35 3.01
CA HIS A 35 1.13 5.26 3.73
C HIS A 35 0.23 4.65 4.81
N ALA A 36 -0.44 5.48 5.59
CA ALA A 36 -1.40 5.03 6.62
C ALA A 36 -2.59 4.26 6.00
N ALA A 37 -3.14 4.75 4.89
CA ALA A 37 -4.21 4.07 4.17
C ALA A 37 -3.78 2.68 3.65
N VAL A 38 -2.56 2.57 3.09
CA VAL A 38 -2.01 1.27 2.69
C VAL A 38 -1.86 0.35 3.92
N ARG A 39 -1.37 0.87 5.06
CA ARG A 39 -1.15 0.08 6.27
C ARG A 39 -2.43 -0.36 6.99
N ALA A 40 -3.54 0.33 6.76
CA ALA A 40 -4.86 -0.11 7.21
C ALA A 40 -5.35 -1.36 6.45
N LEU A 41 -4.87 -1.59 5.23
CA LEU A 41 -5.27 -2.72 4.37
C LEU A 41 -4.23 -3.83 4.33
N VAL A 42 -2.95 -3.47 4.41
CA VAL A 42 -1.81 -4.37 4.22
C VAL A 42 -0.84 -4.20 5.38
N ALA A 43 -0.76 -5.23 6.23
CA ALA A 43 0.19 -5.25 7.33
C ALA A 43 1.66 -5.23 6.82
N PRO A 44 2.59 -4.58 7.54
CA PRO A 44 4.02 -4.62 7.21
C PRO A 44 4.51 -6.06 7.04
N LEU A 45 5.37 -6.27 6.04
CA LEU A 45 5.95 -7.58 5.78
C LEU A 45 7.12 -7.81 6.73
N LYS A 46 6.93 -8.67 7.74
CA LYS A 46 7.97 -9.06 8.70
C LYS A 46 8.61 -10.41 8.37
N GLU A 47 7.80 -11.31 7.82
CA GLU A 47 8.17 -12.67 7.43
C GLU A 47 7.49 -12.98 6.09
N ASP A 48 8.02 -13.92 5.33
CA ASP A 48 7.46 -14.30 4.05
C ASP A 48 6.02 -14.82 4.20
N ARG A 49 5.14 -14.30 3.33
CA ARG A 49 3.73 -14.69 3.26
C ARG A 49 3.19 -14.52 1.85
N ALA A 50 2.05 -15.13 1.57
CA ALA A 50 1.38 -14.94 0.29
C ALA A 50 0.86 -13.50 0.17
N LEU A 51 1.43 -12.72 -0.76
CA LEU A 51 1.09 -11.30 -0.97
C LEU A 51 -0.12 -11.08 -1.88
N GLY A 52 -0.63 -12.12 -2.53
CA GLY A 52 -1.74 -12.00 -3.48
C GLY A 52 -3.03 -11.48 -2.81
N ILE A 53 -3.28 -11.88 -1.57
CA ILE A 53 -4.46 -11.44 -0.80
C ILE A 53 -4.36 -9.94 -0.47
N ASP A 54 -3.18 -9.47 -0.06
CA ASP A 54 -2.93 -8.05 0.22
C ASP A 54 -3.05 -7.19 -1.02
N ALA A 55 -2.46 -7.66 -2.13
CA ALA A 55 -2.50 -6.96 -3.40
C ALA A 55 -3.92 -6.83 -3.95
N GLU A 56 -4.74 -7.87 -3.78
CA GLU A 56 -6.14 -7.83 -4.18
C GLU A 56 -6.97 -6.90 -3.28
N ALA A 57 -6.73 -6.90 -1.97
CA ALA A 57 -7.41 -5.98 -1.05
C ALA A 57 -7.11 -4.51 -1.40
N LEU A 58 -5.83 -4.18 -1.66
CA LEU A 58 -5.44 -2.83 -2.05
C LEU A 58 -5.95 -2.47 -3.45
N TYR A 59 -5.91 -3.39 -4.41
CA TYR A 59 -6.51 -3.20 -5.73
C TYR A 59 -8.01 -2.90 -5.65
N ALA A 60 -8.76 -3.69 -4.88
CA ALA A 60 -10.20 -3.48 -4.70
C ALA A 60 -10.51 -2.10 -4.11
N ALA A 61 -9.71 -1.65 -3.13
CA ALA A 61 -9.87 -0.34 -2.53
C ALA A 61 -9.50 0.81 -3.50
N LEU A 62 -8.46 0.63 -4.33
CA LEU A 62 -8.11 1.58 -5.41
C LEU A 62 -9.20 1.66 -6.48
N ALA A 63 -9.77 0.52 -6.86
CA ALA A 63 -10.79 0.44 -7.90
C ALA A 63 -12.11 1.09 -7.48
N THR A 64 -12.43 1.05 -6.19
CA THR A 64 -13.66 1.61 -5.61
C THR A 64 -13.48 3.02 -5.04
N GLY A 65 -12.24 3.47 -4.82
CA GLY A 65 -11.92 4.77 -4.24
C GLY A 65 -12.09 4.83 -2.72
N THR A 66 -12.36 3.71 -2.03
CA THR A 66 -12.68 3.68 -0.59
C THR A 66 -11.48 3.80 0.34
N TRP A 67 -10.28 3.94 -0.22
CA TRP A 67 -9.02 3.98 0.54
C TRP A 67 -8.54 5.40 0.87
N LEU A 68 -9.09 6.42 0.20
CA LEU A 68 -8.81 7.82 0.51
C LEU A 68 -9.69 8.28 1.68
N PRO A 69 -9.16 9.07 2.62
CA PRO A 69 -9.98 9.75 3.63
C PRO A 69 -10.94 10.76 3.02
#